data_AF-A0A952EZC5-F1
#
_entry.id   AF-A0A952EZC5-F1
#
_cell.length_a   1.000
_cell.length_b   1.000
_cell.length_c   1.000
_cell.angle_alpha   90.00
_cell.angle_beta   90.00
_cell.angle_gamma   90.00
#
_symmetry.space_group_name_H-M   'P 1'
#
loop_
_entity.id
_entity.type
_entity.pdbx_description
1 polymer ?
#
loop_
_entity_poly.entity_id
_entity_poly.type
_entity_poly.pdbx_seq_one_letter_code
_entity_poly.pdbx_strand_id
1 'polypeptide(L)' 'MTTAEPAQFREAVAAMNATTVRPEIELGPIRPPQRLAPFSYALGAEVRHPETAIVPERSEGDAFGRLILLHDPEGA' A
#
# COMPACT_ATOMS: atom_id res chain seq x y z
N MET A 1 -18.12 -3.04 21.18
CA MET A 1 -18.76 -2.30 20.07
C MET A 1 -17.77 -2.28 18.93
N THR A 2 -18.05 -2.97 17.84
CA THR A 2 -17.18 -2.94 16.66
C THR A 2 -17.36 -1.56 16.05
N THR A 3 -16.48 -0.61 16.38
CA THR A 3 -16.51 0.71 15.76
C THR A 3 -16.31 0.51 14.27
N ALA A 4 -17.40 0.64 13.52
CA ALA A 4 -17.33 0.60 12.06
C ALA A 4 -16.31 1.67 11.61
N GLU A 5 -15.43 1.30 10.69
CA GLU A 5 -14.41 2.22 10.18
C GLU A 5 -15.06 3.55 9.74
N PRO A 6 -14.47 4.70 10.07
CA PRO A 6 -15.01 6.00 9.67
C PRO A 6 -15.24 6.08 8.17
N ALA A 7 -16.34 6.71 7.75
CA ALA A 7 -16.71 6.79 6.33
C ALA A 7 -15.58 7.37 5.47
N GLN A 8 -14.95 8.45 5.95
CA GLN A 8 -13.79 9.09 5.30
C GLN A 8 -12.60 8.14 5.14
N PHE A 9 -12.35 7.25 6.12
CA PHE A 9 -11.27 6.29 6.05
C PHE A 9 -11.58 5.22 5.00
N ARG A 10 -12.81 4.70 4.98
CA ARG A 10 -13.25 3.74 3.96
C ARG A 10 -13.19 4.31 2.55
N GLU A 11 -13.60 5.57 2.37
CA GLU A 11 -13.52 6.27 1.09
C GLU A 11 -12.07 6.45 0.62
N ALA A 12 -11.17 6.84 1.53
CA ALA A 12 -9.75 6.96 1.20
C ALA A 12 -9.13 5.61 0.79
N VAL A 13 -9.45 4.53 1.50
CA VAL A 13 -9.02 3.17 1.16
C VAL A 13 -9.58 2.73 -0.20
N ALA A 14 -10.86 2.99 -0.46
CA ALA A 14 -11.49 2.68 -1.75
C ALA A 14 -10.83 3.44 -2.90
N ALA A 15 -10.53 4.73 -2.72
CA ALA A 15 -9.85 5.56 -3.73
C ALA A 15 -8.44 5.04 -4.04
N MET A 16 -7.68 4.63 -3.01
CA MET A 16 -6.36 4.02 -3.21
C MET A 16 -6.44 2.71 -4.01
N ASN A 17 -7.42 1.85 -3.72
CA ASN A 17 -7.60 0.58 -4.44
C ASN A 17 -8.12 0.77 -5.88
N ALA A 18 -8.86 1.85 -6.17
CA ALA A 18 -9.36 2.15 -7.50
C ALA A 18 -8.35 2.90 -8.39
N THR A 19 -7.17 3.24 -7.86
CA THR A 19 -6.17 4.04 -8.58
C THR A 19 -5.51 3.23 -9.71
N THR A 20 -5.37 3.83 -10.88
CA THR A 20 -4.60 3.26 -11.99
C THR A 20 -3.12 3.63 -11.84
N VAL A 21 -2.25 2.63 -11.76
CA VAL A 21 -0.80 2.81 -11.78
C VAL A 21 -0.20 2.45 -13.14
N ARG A 22 1.08 2.76 -13.31
CA ARG A 22 1.87 2.29 -14.44
C ARG A 22 1.86 0.75 -14.50
N PRO A 23 1.81 0.14 -15.70
CA PRO A 23 1.70 -1.31 -15.85
C PRO A 23 2.90 -2.10 -15.29
N GLU A 24 4.05 -1.44 -15.16
CA GLU A 24 5.24 -2.00 -14.53
C GLU A 24 5.16 -1.98 -13.00
N ILE A 25 4.15 -1.35 -12.38
CA ILE A 25 3.98 -1.27 -10.93
C ILE A 25 2.89 -2.25 -10.50
N GLU A 26 3.24 -3.13 -9.58
CA GLU A 26 2.28 -3.94 -8.85
C GLU A 26 1.92 -3.24 -7.53
N LEU A 27 0.63 -3.04 -7.31
CA LEU A 27 0.09 -2.54 -6.04
C LEU A 27 -0.62 -3.67 -5.30
N GLY A 28 -0.38 -3.77 -3.99
CA GLY A 28 -1.04 -4.76 -3.14
C GLY A 28 -1.21 -4.29 -1.69
N PRO A 29 -2.30 -4.69 -1.01
CA PRO A 29 -2.45 -4.40 0.41
C PRO A 29 -1.38 -5.14 1.21
N ILE A 30 -0.74 -4.44 2.14
CA ILE A 30 0.26 -5.00 3.05
C ILE A 30 -0.18 -4.82 4.50
N ARG A 31 0.47 -5.54 5.42
CA ARG A 31 0.19 -5.37 6.85
C ARG A 31 0.62 -3.97 7.30
N PRO A 32 -0.30 -3.13 7.81
CA PRO A 32 0.09 -1.83 8.33
C PRO A 32 0.90 -1.96 9.63
N PRO A 33 1.75 -0.96 9.92
CA PRO A 33 2.38 -0.86 11.23
C PRO A 33 1.32 -0.72 12.32
N GLN A 34 1.47 -1.49 13.39
CA GLN A 34 0.49 -1.52 14.48
C GLN A 34 0.71 -0.36 15.46
N ARG A 35 -0.37 0.05 16.14
CA ARG A 35 -0.35 1.01 17.26
C ARG A 35 0.03 2.46 16.92
N LEU A 36 0.03 2.86 15.64
CA LEU A 36 0.24 4.25 15.23
C LEU A 36 -1.05 5.10 15.23
N ALA A 37 -2.19 4.49 14.95
CA ALA A 37 -3.51 5.12 14.97
C ALA A 37 -4.61 4.05 15.19
N PRO A 38 -5.83 4.45 15.61
CA PRO A 38 -6.95 3.52 15.74
C PRO A 38 -7.34 2.83 14.43
N PHE A 39 -7.23 3.55 13.30
CA PHE A 39 -7.45 3.01 11.96
C PHE A 39 -6.19 3.16 11.12
N SER A 40 -5.76 2.08 10.48
CA SER A 40 -4.56 2.08 9.65
C SER A 40 -4.72 1.18 8.44
N TYR A 41 -4.21 1.63 7.30
CA TYR A 41 -4.16 0.88 6.06
C TYR A 41 -2.77 1.06 5.43
N ALA A 42 -2.29 0.02 4.74
CA ALA A 42 -1.00 0.08 4.09
C ALA A 42 -1.05 -0.55 2.70
N LEU A 43 -0.38 0.11 1.77
CA LEU A 43 -0.26 -0.30 0.39
C LEU A 43 1.22 -0.45 0.04
N GLY A 44 1.59 -1.62 -0.47
CA GLY A 44 2.89 -1.88 -1.07
C GLY A 44 2.84 -1.57 -2.56
N ALA A 45 3.95 -1.04 -3.08
CA ALA A 45 4.18 -0.81 -4.49
C ALA A 45 5.52 -1.43 -4.87
N GLU A 46 5.54 -2.30 -5.87
CA GLU A 46 6.75 -2.98 -6.33
C GLU A 46 6.85 -2.86 -7.86
N VAL A 47 8.06 -2.65 -8.37
CA VAL A 47 8.29 -2.65 -9.81
C VAL A 47 8.42 -4.08 -10.29
N ARG A 48 7.60 -4.50 -11.24
CA ARG A 48 7.70 -5.79 -11.91
C ARG A 48 8.96 -5.81 -12.77
N HIS A 49 9.80 -6.81 -12.54
CA HIS A 49 10.90 -7.11 -13.44
C HIS A 49 10.39 -8.05 -14.54
N PRO A 50 10.75 -7.81 -15.82
CA PRO A 50 10.44 -8.78 -16.86
C PRO A 50 11.11 -10.11 -16.53
N GLU A 51 10.36 -11.21 -16.63
CA GLU A 51 10.91 -12.57 -16.53
C GLU A 51 11.83 -12.84 -17.73
N THR A 52 13.09 -12.43 -17.63
CA THR A 52 14.12 -12.80 -18.60
C THR A 52 14.72 -14.15 -18.24
N ALA A 53 14.79 -15.06 -19.21
CA ALA A 53 15.44 -16.38 -19.07
C ALA A 53 16.93 -16.32 -18.68
N ILE A 54 17.52 -15.12 -18.74
CA ILE A 54 18.88 -14.82 -18.34
C ILE A 54 18.79 -13.99 -17.05
N VAL A 55 19.28 -14.55 -15.95
CA VAL A 55 19.45 -13.80 -14.69
C VAL A 55 20.65 -12.87 -14.88
N PRO A 56 20.47 -11.53 -14.85
CA PRO A 56 21.59 -10.61 -15.02
C PRO A 56 22.57 -10.72 -13.83
N GLU A 57 23.87 -10.64 -14.08
CA GLU A 57 24.92 -10.67 -13.04
C GLU A 57 24.82 -9.49 -12.06
N ARG A 58 24.09 -8.43 -12.44
CA ARG A 58 23.67 -7.33 -11.57
C ARG A 58 22.17 -7.12 -11.76
N SER A 59 21.37 -7.49 -10.77
CA SER A 59 19.99 -7.01 -10.68
C SER A 59 20.03 -5.52 -10.33
N GLU A 60 19.35 -4.68 -11.11
CA GLU A 60 18.91 -3.37 -10.59
C GLU A 60 18.00 -3.69 -9.40
N GLY A 61 18.39 -3.26 -8.19
CA GLY A 61 17.76 -3.73 -6.95
C GLY A 61 16.25 -3.50 -6.94
N ASP A 62 15.52 -4.40 -6.27
CA ASP A 62 14.06 -4.37 -6.17
C ASP A 62 13.59 -2.99 -5.70
N ALA A 63 12.94 -2.25 -6.60
CA ALA A 63 12.37 -0.94 -6.27
C ALA A 63 11.02 -1.14 -5.58
N PHE A 64 11.01 -0.99 -4.25
CA PHE A 64 9.80 -1.12 -3.44
C PHE A 64 9.45 0.21 -2.74
N GLY A 65 8.15 0.48 -2.64
CA GLY A 65 7.56 1.62 -1.95
C GLY A 65 6.45 1.17 -1.00
N ARG A 66 6.23 1.94 0.07
CA ARG A 66 5.12 1.69 1.01
C ARG A 66 4.41 3.00 1.30
N LEU A 67 3.09 2.98 1.20
CA LEU A 67 2.22 4.07 1.60
C LEU A 67 1.42 3.62 2.81
N ILE A 68 1.48 4.41 3.89
CA ILE A 68 0.74 4.15 5.12
C ILE A 68 -0.31 5.24 5.30
N LEU A 69 -1.58 4.86 5.35
CA LEU A 69 -2.68 5.72 5.74
C LEU A 69 -2.98 5.49 7.22
N LEU A 70 -2.91 6.57 8.00
CA LEU A 70 -3.28 6.60 9.41
C LEU A 70 -4.50 7.48 9.57
N HIS A 71 -5.46 7.04 10.37
CA HIS A 71 -6.63 7.84 10.70
C HIS A 71 -6.96 7.74 12.18
N ASP A 72 -6.98 8.91 12.82
CA ASP A 72 -7.49 9.13 14.17
C ASP A 72 -8.69 10.08 14.08
N PRO A 73 -9.93 9.64 14.34
CA PRO A 73 -11.10 10.50 14.31
C PRO A 73 -11.14 11.51 15.46
N GLU A 74 -10.43 11.25 16.57
CA GLU A 74 -10.42 12.12 17.75
C GLU A 74 -9.30 13.16 17.68
N GLY A 75 -8.41 13.07 16.68
CA GLY A 75 -7.34 14.04 16.42
C GLY A 75 -6.28 14.03 17.52
N ALA A 76 -5.30 13.13 17.41
CA ALA A 76 -4.07 13.21 18.17
C ALA A 76 -3.15 14.32 17.65
#